data_AF-A0A0P8DXV4-F1
#
_entry.id   AF-A0A0P8DXV4-F1
#
_cell.length_a   1.000
_cell.length_b   1.000
_cell.length_c   1.000
_cell.angle_alpha   90.00
_cell.angle_beta   90.00
_cell.angle_gamma   90.00
#
_symmetry.space_group_name_H-M   'P 1'
#
loop_
_entity.id
_entity.type
_entity.pdbx_description
1 polymer ?
#
loop_
_entity_poly.entity_id
_entity_poly.type
_entity_poly.pdbx_seq_one_letter_code
_entity_poly.pdbx_strand_id
1 'polypeptide(L)'
;MLFNKRVTDNQKNTSIVNASGYVALADMPGSIGKVVDINTTAAFTSATISIPYNESDLRGASENDLKMYYINESDHSIKFLDVQGVDTANNIVWGRTNHFSTYGIVSYSSYMGTWNSGSNPTVPEYTYGDKINIKAVVYNTGDAAFSSNFDVYFYEGDPDAGGNYIGSATITDGISKGGGKTAILYGYAVKSSAVDIYVKIDPQNSITEKSESNNKAYSTLSIGPQNFDSDSDGLTDAEETGGMQVLYPYRAVYTDPYNPDTDGDGLTDREEMGTIAYYSNGMPYYSIMSYADMADSDNDGLDDFEELRQTQTIYVADTLAKARNFLKAVYEGTDSSPYLTAVVTTTNP
;
A
#
# COMPACT_ATOMS: atom_id res chain seq x y z
N MET A 1 -19.63 -13.98 -21.61
CA MET A 1 -18.62 -14.17 -22.67
C MET A 1 -19.31 -14.00 -24.01
N LEU A 2 -19.08 -12.87 -24.71
CA LEU A 2 -19.15 -12.72 -26.18
C LEU A 2 -18.88 -11.25 -26.52
N PHE A 3 -17.65 -11.01 -26.98
CA PHE A 3 -17.28 -9.87 -27.80
C PHE A 3 -18.14 -9.85 -29.07
N ASN A 4 -18.69 -8.69 -29.44
CA ASN A 4 -19.16 -8.42 -30.79
C ASN A 4 -18.66 -7.06 -31.31
N LYS A 5 -17.35 -7.07 -31.61
CA LYS A 5 -16.73 -6.62 -32.86
C LYS A 5 -17.21 -5.31 -33.51
N ARG A 6 -16.45 -4.23 -33.24
CA ARG A 6 -15.84 -3.40 -34.30
C ARG A 6 -14.58 -2.67 -33.81
N VAL A 7 -13.58 -3.44 -33.38
CA VAL A 7 -12.19 -3.01 -33.60
C VAL A 7 -11.90 -3.36 -35.06
N THR A 8 -11.97 -2.37 -35.94
CA THR A 8 -11.45 -2.50 -37.31
C THR A 8 -9.94 -2.69 -37.20
N ASP A 9 -9.54 -3.97 -37.17
CA ASP A 9 -8.34 -4.54 -37.76
C ASP A 9 -7.30 -3.51 -38.26
N ASN A 10 -6.48 -2.95 -37.36
CA ASN A 10 -5.18 -2.36 -37.73
C ASN A 10 -4.21 -1.90 -36.61
N GLN A 11 -4.26 -2.40 -35.37
CA GLN A 11 -3.23 -2.00 -34.39
C GLN A 11 -2.75 -3.16 -33.52
N LYS A 12 -1.58 -3.72 -33.87
CA LYS A 12 -0.66 -4.40 -32.93
C LYS A 12 -0.13 -3.47 -31.82
N ASN A 13 -0.67 -2.25 -31.74
CA ASN A 13 -0.14 -1.14 -30.98
C ASN A 13 -1.03 -0.79 -29.78
N THR A 14 -2.27 -1.30 -29.69
CA THR A 14 -3.23 -0.93 -28.64
C THR A 14 -3.67 -2.16 -27.85
N SER A 15 -3.53 -2.11 -26.52
CA SER A 15 -4.01 -3.15 -25.61
C SER A 15 -5.12 -2.61 -24.70
N ILE A 16 -6.07 -3.47 -24.37
CA ILE A 16 -7.14 -3.18 -23.42
C ILE A 16 -7.17 -4.33 -22.42
N VAL A 17 -7.00 -4.02 -21.14
CA VAL A 17 -6.94 -4.98 -20.04
C VAL A 17 -8.07 -4.69 -19.06
N ASN A 18 -8.68 -5.74 -18.51
CA ASN A 18 -9.64 -5.57 -17.43
C ASN A 18 -8.89 -5.28 -16.12
N ALA A 19 -9.05 -4.07 -15.61
CA ALA A 19 -8.37 -3.54 -14.42
C ALA A 19 -9.25 -3.61 -13.16
N SER A 20 -10.47 -4.17 -13.26
CA SER A 20 -11.43 -4.19 -12.15
C SER A 20 -10.98 -5.03 -10.95
N GLY A 21 -9.99 -5.91 -11.12
CA GLY A 21 -9.44 -6.73 -10.05
C GLY A 21 -8.31 -6.07 -9.26
N TYR A 22 -7.91 -4.85 -9.62
CA TYR A 22 -6.95 -4.09 -8.82
C TYR A 22 -7.65 -3.60 -7.56
N VAL A 23 -7.12 -3.99 -6.39
CA VAL A 23 -7.69 -3.69 -5.07
C VAL A 23 -8.03 -2.20 -4.91
N ALA A 24 -7.14 -1.33 -5.40
CA ALA A 24 -7.33 0.12 -5.36
C ALA A 24 -8.53 0.65 -6.15
N LEU A 25 -9.06 -0.11 -7.09
CA LEU A 25 -10.15 0.28 -8.00
C LEU A 25 -11.41 -0.57 -7.79
N ALA A 26 -11.28 -1.74 -7.15
CA ALA A 26 -12.38 -2.66 -6.86
C ALA A 26 -13.33 -2.09 -5.80
N ASP A 27 -12.79 -1.43 -4.77
CA ASP A 27 -13.56 -0.93 -3.62
C ASP A 27 -13.76 0.60 -3.63
N MET A 28 -13.53 1.23 -4.79
CA MET A 28 -13.65 2.67 -4.92
C MET A 28 -15.10 3.13 -4.66
N PRO A 29 -15.34 4.06 -3.73
CA PRO A 29 -16.67 4.53 -3.39
C PRO A 29 -17.43 5.05 -4.61
N GLY A 30 -18.61 4.50 -4.84
CA GLY A 30 -19.45 4.84 -5.99
C GLY A 30 -19.01 4.21 -7.32
N SER A 31 -18.02 3.31 -7.36
CA SER A 31 -17.61 2.60 -8.58
C SER A 31 -18.77 1.81 -9.20
N ILE A 32 -18.90 1.91 -10.53
CA ILE A 32 -19.95 1.28 -11.32
C ILE A 32 -19.32 0.42 -12.41
N GLY A 33 -19.72 -0.85 -12.46
CA GLY A 33 -19.33 -1.76 -13.52
C GLY A 33 -17.84 -2.07 -13.51
N LYS A 34 -17.19 -1.91 -14.67
CA LYS A 34 -15.81 -2.37 -14.89
C LYS A 34 -14.85 -1.21 -15.10
N VAL A 35 -13.62 -1.46 -14.67
CA VAL A 35 -12.47 -0.60 -14.93
C VAL A 35 -11.63 -1.23 -16.04
N VAL A 36 -11.21 -0.41 -17.00
CA VAL A 36 -10.45 -0.84 -18.17
C VAL A 36 -9.16 -0.05 -18.25
N ASP A 37 -8.05 -0.75 -18.37
CA ASP A 37 -6.75 -0.15 -18.67
C ASP A 37 -6.51 -0.19 -20.17
N ILE A 38 -6.19 0.95 -20.76
CA ILE A 38 -6.01 1.09 -22.20
C ILE A 38 -4.61 1.65 -22.44
N ASN A 39 -3.81 0.94 -23.23
CA ASN A 39 -2.49 1.40 -23.63
C ASN A 39 -2.39 1.44 -25.15
N THR A 40 -1.68 2.42 -25.71
CA THR A 40 -1.37 2.42 -27.13
C THR A 40 0.03 2.96 -27.44
N THR A 41 0.69 2.39 -28.45
CA THR A 41 1.89 2.94 -29.09
C THR A 41 1.58 3.71 -30.36
N ALA A 42 0.29 3.80 -30.76
CA ALA A 42 -0.12 4.56 -31.92
C ALA A 42 -0.43 6.01 -31.56
N ALA A 43 0.05 6.95 -32.38
CA ALA A 43 -0.32 8.35 -32.23
C ALA A 43 -1.78 8.58 -32.64
N PHE A 44 -2.50 9.39 -31.86
CA PHE A 44 -3.86 9.84 -32.16
C PHE A 44 -4.09 11.24 -31.58
N THR A 45 -5.09 11.95 -32.12
CA THR A 45 -5.46 13.30 -31.65
C THR A 45 -6.70 13.29 -30.75
N SER A 46 -7.60 12.35 -30.99
CA SER A 46 -8.77 12.11 -30.14
C SER A 46 -9.30 10.69 -30.32
N ALA A 47 -9.84 10.13 -29.25
CA ALA A 47 -10.56 8.87 -29.20
C ALA A 47 -11.82 9.02 -28.36
N THR A 48 -12.82 8.17 -28.62
CA THR A 48 -14.01 8.03 -27.76
C THR A 48 -13.93 6.69 -27.04
N ILE A 49 -13.94 6.74 -25.72
CA ILE A 49 -14.05 5.57 -24.85
C ILE A 49 -15.52 5.34 -24.55
N SER A 50 -15.95 4.09 -24.53
CA SER A 50 -17.32 3.68 -24.21
C SER A 50 -17.26 2.44 -23.33
N ILE A 51 -17.74 2.58 -22.09
CA ILE A 51 -17.77 1.51 -21.10
C ILE A 51 -19.24 1.19 -20.82
N PRO A 52 -19.69 -0.06 -21.07
CA PRO A 52 -21.03 -0.48 -20.71
C PRO A 52 -21.15 -0.68 -19.19
N TYR A 53 -22.32 -0.40 -18.63
CA TYR A 53 -22.68 -0.73 -17.24
C TYR A 53 -23.93 -1.61 -17.21
N ASN A 54 -24.14 -2.33 -16.10
CA ASN A 54 -25.40 -3.01 -15.85
C ASN A 54 -26.23 -2.23 -14.84
N GLU A 55 -27.55 -2.27 -14.99
CA GLU A 55 -28.51 -1.67 -14.05
C GLU A 55 -28.31 -2.17 -12.60
N SER A 56 -27.93 -3.44 -12.45
CA SER A 56 -27.62 -4.03 -11.14
C SER A 56 -26.44 -3.37 -10.44
N ASP A 57 -25.52 -2.78 -11.20
CA ASP A 57 -24.30 -2.17 -10.69
C ASP A 57 -24.56 -0.75 -10.16
N LEU A 58 -25.72 -0.15 -10.49
CA LEU A 58 -26.08 1.21 -10.07
C LEU A 58 -26.26 1.34 -8.56
N ARG A 59 -26.68 0.27 -7.86
CA ARG A 59 -26.83 0.25 -6.39
C ARG A 59 -27.59 1.46 -5.82
N GLY A 60 -28.60 1.95 -6.57
CA GLY A 60 -29.42 3.12 -6.20
C GLY A 60 -28.91 4.47 -6.71
N ALA A 61 -27.77 4.52 -7.40
CA ALA A 61 -27.29 5.69 -8.11
C ALA A 61 -28.17 6.01 -9.34
N SER A 62 -28.34 7.30 -9.62
CA SER A 62 -29.00 7.76 -10.84
C SER A 62 -28.06 7.61 -12.03
N GLU A 63 -28.57 7.12 -13.17
CA GLU A 63 -27.77 7.03 -14.39
C GLU A 63 -27.22 8.39 -14.86
N ASN A 64 -27.95 9.48 -14.58
CA ASN A 64 -27.51 10.83 -14.91
C ASN A 64 -26.37 11.34 -14.01
N ASP A 65 -26.11 10.66 -12.89
CA ASP A 65 -25.00 10.96 -11.97
C ASP A 65 -23.71 10.21 -12.35
N LEU A 66 -23.78 9.32 -13.35
CA LEU A 66 -22.61 8.56 -13.77
C LEU A 66 -21.58 9.44 -14.47
N LYS A 67 -20.32 9.28 -14.09
CA LYS A 67 -19.18 9.94 -14.70
C LYS A 67 -18.08 8.95 -15.01
N MET A 68 -17.49 9.10 -16.19
CA MET A 68 -16.26 8.46 -16.58
C MET A 68 -15.08 9.23 -15.99
N TYR A 69 -14.22 8.50 -15.29
CA TYR A 69 -12.95 8.98 -14.81
C TYR A 69 -11.79 8.32 -15.55
N TYR A 70 -10.63 8.95 -15.44
CA TYR A 70 -9.34 8.38 -15.79
C TYR A 70 -8.36 8.60 -14.65
N ILE A 71 -7.34 7.75 -14.56
CA ILE A 71 -6.22 7.95 -13.64
C ILE A 71 -5.19 8.83 -14.36
N ASN A 72 -4.86 9.97 -13.79
CA ASN A 72 -3.78 10.78 -14.33
C ASN A 72 -2.45 10.07 -14.10
N GLU A 73 -1.72 9.74 -15.17
CA GLU A 73 -0.47 9.00 -15.08
C GLU A 73 0.65 9.75 -14.35
N SER A 74 0.56 11.08 -14.22
CA SER A 74 1.61 11.88 -13.57
C SER A 74 1.49 11.94 -12.04
N ASP A 75 0.26 11.96 -11.52
CA ASP A 75 -0.03 12.18 -10.10
C ASP A 75 -0.96 11.10 -9.51
N HIS A 76 -1.27 10.06 -10.31
CA HIS A 76 -2.18 8.96 -10.00
C HIS A 76 -3.57 9.38 -9.49
N SER A 77 -3.93 10.66 -9.65
CA SER A 77 -5.21 11.18 -9.20
C SER A 77 -6.33 10.82 -10.17
N ILE A 78 -7.52 10.62 -9.62
CA ILE A 78 -8.73 10.43 -10.40
C ILE A 78 -9.14 11.78 -10.97
N LYS A 79 -9.24 11.86 -12.29
CA LYS A 79 -9.76 13.01 -13.03
C LYS A 79 -10.98 12.58 -13.82
N PHE A 80 -11.92 13.50 -14.00
CA PHE A 80 -13.11 13.26 -14.82
C PHE A 80 -12.89 13.83 -16.22
N LEU A 81 -13.36 13.12 -17.25
CA LEU A 81 -13.28 13.64 -18.61
C LEU A 81 -14.17 14.88 -18.78
N ASP A 82 -13.66 15.95 -19.38
CA ASP A 82 -14.44 17.18 -19.57
C ASP A 82 -15.62 16.98 -20.54
N VAL A 83 -15.44 16.11 -21.54
CA VAL A 83 -16.44 15.82 -22.57
C VAL A 83 -16.86 14.36 -22.47
N GLN A 84 -17.99 14.13 -21.80
CA GLN A 84 -18.54 12.82 -21.51
C GLN A 84 -20.07 12.83 -21.44
N GLY A 85 -20.69 11.65 -21.42
CA GLY A 85 -22.12 11.51 -21.27
C GLY A 85 -22.55 10.06 -21.00
N VAL A 86 -23.84 9.90 -20.77
CA VAL A 86 -24.48 8.61 -20.50
C VAL A 86 -25.55 8.38 -21.56
N ASP A 87 -25.49 7.23 -22.22
CA ASP A 87 -26.51 6.72 -23.12
C ASP A 87 -27.32 5.66 -22.38
N THR A 88 -28.41 6.10 -21.75
CA THR A 88 -29.31 5.25 -20.94
C THR A 88 -30.17 4.32 -21.79
N ALA A 89 -30.24 4.52 -23.11
CA ALA A 89 -30.95 3.58 -23.98
C ALA A 89 -30.11 2.31 -24.23
N ASN A 90 -28.78 2.43 -24.15
CA ASN A 90 -27.83 1.36 -24.43
C ASN A 90 -26.97 0.97 -23.22
N ASN A 91 -27.17 1.62 -22.07
CA ASN A 91 -26.43 1.44 -20.82
C ASN A 91 -24.92 1.62 -21.00
N ILE A 92 -24.53 2.74 -21.62
CA ILE A 92 -23.14 3.08 -21.91
C ILE A 92 -22.80 4.43 -21.31
N VAL A 93 -21.66 4.51 -20.61
CA VAL A 93 -20.99 5.80 -20.33
C VAL A 93 -19.89 5.99 -21.36
N TRP A 94 -19.84 7.17 -21.96
CA TRP A 94 -18.84 7.51 -22.97
C TRP A 94 -18.08 8.79 -22.61
N GLY A 95 -16.84 8.88 -23.10
CA GLY A 95 -16.00 10.07 -22.92
C GLY A 95 -15.00 10.26 -24.05
N ARG A 96 -14.67 11.52 -24.37
CA ARG A 96 -13.64 11.86 -25.35
C ARG A 96 -12.33 12.18 -24.65
N THR A 97 -11.25 11.63 -25.19
CA THR A 97 -9.90 11.79 -24.65
C THR A 97 -8.89 11.95 -25.78
N ASN A 98 -7.71 12.48 -25.46
CA ASN A 98 -6.54 12.57 -26.34
C ASN A 98 -5.34 11.74 -25.83
N HIS A 99 -5.54 10.97 -24.76
CA HIS A 99 -4.56 10.08 -24.16
C HIS A 99 -5.25 8.78 -23.75
N PHE A 100 -4.50 7.70 -23.54
CA PHE A 100 -5.05 6.51 -22.89
C PHE A 100 -4.43 6.35 -21.51
N SER A 101 -5.13 5.63 -20.65
CA SER A 101 -4.88 5.41 -19.23
C SER A 101 -5.85 4.32 -18.76
N THR A 102 -5.96 4.13 -17.46
CA THR A 102 -7.04 3.40 -16.80
C THR A 102 -8.29 4.26 -16.66
N TYR A 103 -9.43 3.74 -17.13
CA TYR A 103 -10.74 4.38 -17.14
C TYR A 103 -11.76 3.55 -16.37
N GLY A 104 -12.66 4.22 -15.65
CA GLY A 104 -13.79 3.59 -14.98
C GLY A 104 -15.01 4.51 -14.91
N ILE A 105 -16.09 4.01 -14.33
CA ILE A 105 -17.33 4.75 -14.11
C ILE A 105 -17.59 4.86 -12.61
N VAL A 106 -18.07 6.01 -12.17
CA VAL A 106 -18.62 6.20 -10.83
C VAL A 106 -19.98 6.87 -10.83
N SER A 107 -20.76 6.61 -9.79
CA SER A 107 -21.73 7.54 -9.22
C SER A 107 -20.98 8.74 -8.63
N TYR A 108 -21.06 9.89 -9.30
CA TYR A 108 -20.29 11.07 -8.92
C TYR A 108 -20.65 11.59 -7.53
N SER A 109 -21.93 11.57 -7.17
CA SER A 109 -22.40 12.03 -5.87
C SER A 109 -21.94 11.12 -4.73
N SER A 110 -21.89 9.80 -4.95
CA SER A 110 -21.37 8.85 -3.96
C SER A 110 -19.86 9.00 -3.76
N TYR A 111 -19.13 9.20 -4.87
CA TYR A 111 -17.69 9.46 -4.85
C TYR A 111 -17.36 10.78 -4.11
N MET A 112 -18.04 11.87 -4.46
CA MET A 112 -17.88 13.18 -3.81
C MET A 112 -18.36 13.19 -2.36
N GLY A 113 -19.39 12.42 -2.02
CA GLY A 113 -19.86 12.27 -0.64
C GLY A 113 -18.79 11.68 0.29
N THR A 114 -18.03 10.71 -0.22
CA THR A 114 -16.91 10.09 0.50
C THR A 114 -15.70 11.03 0.57
N TRP A 115 -15.45 11.79 -0.50
CA TRP A 115 -14.39 12.80 -0.56
C TRP A 115 -14.64 13.95 0.43
N ASN A 116 -15.89 14.38 0.58
CA ASN A 116 -16.30 15.47 1.48
C ASN A 116 -16.52 15.02 2.93
N SER A 117 -16.60 13.71 3.20
CA SER A 117 -16.74 13.17 4.56
C SER A 117 -15.41 12.99 5.29
N GLY A 118 -14.27 13.23 4.63
CA GLY A 118 -12.93 13.03 5.19
C GLY A 118 -12.48 11.57 5.25
N SER A 119 -13.31 10.64 4.77
CA SER A 119 -13.02 9.19 4.70
C SER A 119 -12.43 8.87 3.33
N ASN A 120 -11.29 9.46 2.99
CA ASN A 120 -10.68 9.20 1.69
C ASN A 120 -10.04 7.80 1.71
N PRO A 121 -10.43 6.85 0.85
CA PRO A 121 -9.55 5.75 0.52
C PRO A 121 -8.41 6.31 -0.34
N THR A 122 -7.47 7.01 0.28
CA THR A 122 -6.12 7.04 -0.27
C THR A 122 -5.60 5.62 -0.06
N VAL A 123 -5.62 4.80 -1.10
CA VAL A 123 -4.59 3.77 -1.16
C VAL A 123 -3.29 4.56 -1.17
N PRO A 124 -2.46 4.51 -0.13
CA PRO A 124 -1.16 5.14 -0.26
C PRO A 124 -0.44 4.48 -1.43
N GLU A 125 0.21 5.28 -2.27
CA GLU A 125 1.05 4.74 -3.34
C GLU A 125 2.23 3.95 -2.75
N TYR A 126 2.58 4.21 -1.48
CA TYR A 126 3.73 3.65 -0.75
C TYR A 126 3.44 3.49 0.76
N THR A 127 3.91 2.44 1.41
CA THR A 127 3.89 2.28 2.88
C THR A 127 5.26 2.58 3.50
N TYR A 128 5.35 2.61 4.84
CA TYR A 128 6.65 2.62 5.51
C TYR A 128 7.54 1.47 5.02
N GLY A 129 8.83 1.72 4.84
CA GLY A 129 9.80 0.73 4.37
C GLY A 129 9.83 0.52 2.85
N ASP A 130 8.84 0.96 2.09
CA ASP A 130 8.82 0.82 0.63
C ASP A 130 10.04 1.48 -0.02
N LYS A 131 10.58 0.82 -1.05
CA LYS A 131 11.70 1.33 -1.84
C LYS A 131 11.21 1.95 -3.13
N ILE A 132 11.30 3.27 -3.22
CA ILE A 132 10.80 4.06 -4.35
C ILE A 132 11.94 4.71 -5.15
N ASN A 133 11.63 5.13 -6.38
CA ASN A 133 12.56 5.88 -7.21
C ASN A 133 12.11 7.34 -7.29
N ILE A 134 12.97 8.27 -6.86
CA ILE A 134 12.68 9.71 -6.90
C ILE A 134 13.21 10.27 -8.23
N LYS A 135 12.34 10.91 -9.01
CA LYS A 135 12.68 11.52 -10.30
C LYS A 135 12.70 13.03 -10.18
N ALA A 136 13.76 13.66 -10.69
CA ALA A 136 13.87 15.11 -10.83
C ALA A 136 14.19 15.45 -12.28
N VAL A 137 13.46 16.40 -12.86
CA VAL A 137 13.76 16.91 -14.22
C VAL A 137 14.52 18.23 -14.09
N VAL A 138 15.75 18.24 -14.59
CA VAL A 138 16.61 19.43 -14.60
C VAL A 138 16.52 20.08 -15.96
N TYR A 139 16.24 21.38 -16.00
CA TYR A 139 16.17 22.17 -17.22
C TYR A 139 17.32 23.16 -17.31
N ASN A 140 17.98 23.22 -18.48
CA ASN A 140 18.88 24.32 -18.80
C ASN A 140 18.07 25.48 -19.40
N THR A 141 17.81 26.49 -18.58
CA THR A 141 17.07 27.70 -18.98
C THR A 141 17.97 28.81 -19.51
N GLY A 142 19.28 28.57 -19.57
CA GLY A 142 20.28 29.48 -20.13
C GLY A 142 20.20 29.61 -21.65
N ASP A 143 21.05 30.47 -22.21
CA ASP A 143 21.12 30.74 -23.64
C ASP A 143 22.19 29.93 -24.39
N ALA A 144 22.96 29.11 -23.68
CA ALA A 144 24.00 28.23 -24.20
C ALA A 144 23.81 26.79 -23.68
N ALA A 145 24.33 25.81 -24.41
CA ALA A 145 24.37 24.42 -23.96
C ALA A 145 25.44 24.25 -22.86
N PHE A 146 25.15 23.38 -21.89
CA PHE A 146 26.15 22.85 -20.96
C PHE A 146 26.51 21.44 -21.43
N SER A 147 27.79 21.08 -21.45
CA SER A 147 28.26 19.81 -22.06
C SER A 147 29.17 18.99 -21.14
N SER A 148 29.19 19.31 -19.86
CA SER A 148 29.92 18.55 -18.84
C SER A 148 28.96 17.75 -17.98
N ASN A 149 29.49 16.72 -17.32
CA ASN A 149 28.72 15.96 -16.34
C ASN A 149 28.56 16.79 -15.07
N PHE A 150 27.42 16.65 -14.40
CA PHE A 150 27.18 17.28 -13.12
C PHE A 150 26.22 16.42 -12.29
N ASP A 151 26.30 16.57 -10.96
CA ASP A 151 25.49 15.81 -10.03
C ASP A 151 24.26 16.58 -9.58
N VAL A 152 23.17 15.85 -9.43
CA VAL A 152 21.92 16.29 -8.83
C VAL A 152 21.84 15.64 -7.46
N TYR A 153 21.83 16.45 -6.40
CA TYR A 153 21.82 15.99 -5.02
C TYR A 153 20.41 16.00 -4.46
N PHE A 154 20.04 14.95 -3.73
CA PHE A 154 18.73 14.77 -3.12
C PHE A 154 18.87 14.84 -1.59
N TYR A 155 17.89 15.46 -0.93
CA TYR A 155 17.87 15.65 0.52
C TYR A 155 16.47 15.42 1.09
N GLU A 156 16.42 14.97 2.34
CA GLU A 156 15.25 15.11 3.21
C GLU A 156 15.35 16.44 3.95
N GLY A 157 14.36 17.32 3.77
CA GLY A 157 14.37 18.68 4.28
C GLY A 157 15.28 19.63 3.48
N ASP A 158 15.18 20.93 3.78
CA ASP A 158 15.85 21.97 2.99
C ASP A 158 17.39 21.89 3.18
N PRO A 159 18.18 21.62 2.12
CA PRO A 159 19.64 21.57 2.21
C PRO A 159 20.29 22.87 2.70
N ASP A 160 19.65 24.03 2.49
CA ASP A 160 20.17 25.32 2.99
C ASP A 160 19.90 25.52 4.49
N ALA A 161 19.00 24.72 5.07
CA ALA A 161 18.67 24.69 6.49
C ALA A 161 19.24 23.46 7.21
N GLY A 162 20.15 22.71 6.57
CA GLY A 162 20.77 21.52 7.15
C GLY A 162 20.03 20.20 6.86
N GLY A 163 19.26 20.14 5.78
CA GLY A 163 18.60 18.92 5.31
C GLY A 163 19.54 17.73 5.16
N ASN A 164 19.03 16.52 5.40
CA ASN A 164 19.77 15.28 5.40
C ASN A 164 20.03 14.80 3.97
N TYR A 165 21.28 14.55 3.61
CA TYR A 165 21.64 14.05 2.27
C TYR A 165 21.22 12.58 2.10
N ILE A 166 20.45 12.28 1.05
CA ILE A 166 19.93 10.92 0.79
C ILE A 166 20.51 10.27 -0.47
N GLY A 167 21.21 11.01 -1.32
CA GLY A 167 21.89 10.46 -2.49
C GLY A 167 22.04 11.46 -3.63
N SER A 168 22.68 11.03 -4.70
CA SER A 168 22.86 11.84 -5.90
C SER A 168 22.67 11.02 -7.17
N ALA A 169 22.41 11.72 -8.28
CA ALA A 169 22.40 11.14 -9.62
C ALA A 169 23.20 12.04 -10.58
N THR A 170 24.07 11.42 -11.38
CA THR A 170 24.88 12.15 -12.35
C THR A 170 24.13 12.31 -13.67
N ILE A 171 24.03 13.55 -14.15
CA ILE A 171 23.61 13.85 -15.52
C ILE A 171 24.85 13.85 -16.40
N THR A 172 24.90 12.96 -17.39
CA THR A 172 26.01 12.89 -18.36
C THR A 172 25.79 13.82 -19.55
N ASP A 173 26.87 14.25 -20.20
CA ASP A 173 26.87 15.04 -21.45
C ASP A 173 26.17 16.41 -21.35
N GLY A 174 25.97 16.90 -20.13
CA GLY A 174 25.27 18.15 -19.83
C GLY A 174 23.86 18.23 -20.42
N ILE A 175 23.35 19.44 -20.62
CA ILE A 175 22.00 19.71 -21.11
C ILE A 175 22.06 20.78 -22.21
N SER A 176 21.44 20.48 -23.35
CA SER A 176 21.30 21.44 -24.46
C SER A 176 20.52 22.69 -24.03
N LYS A 177 20.72 23.79 -24.75
CA LYS A 177 19.97 25.03 -24.52
C LYS A 177 18.46 24.76 -24.55
N GLY A 178 17.75 25.13 -23.48
CA GLY A 178 16.30 24.91 -23.35
C GLY A 178 15.89 23.45 -23.19
N GLY A 179 16.86 22.53 -23.12
CA GLY A 179 16.62 21.11 -22.92
C GLY A 179 16.40 20.77 -21.45
N GLY A 180 15.90 19.56 -21.20
CA GLY A 180 15.83 18.98 -19.87
C GLY A 180 16.33 17.54 -19.85
N LYS A 181 16.85 17.10 -18.71
CA LYS A 181 17.24 15.71 -18.46
C LYS A 181 16.72 15.26 -17.09
N THR A 182 16.42 13.97 -17.00
CA THR A 182 15.90 13.36 -15.77
C THR A 182 17.03 12.75 -14.95
N ALA A 183 17.14 13.17 -13.69
CA ALA A 183 17.92 12.54 -12.64
C ALA A 183 17.01 11.58 -11.86
N ILE A 184 17.50 10.38 -11.54
CA ILE A 184 16.73 9.37 -10.79
C ILE A 184 17.57 8.90 -9.61
N LEU A 185 17.08 9.11 -8.39
CA LEU A 185 17.58 8.44 -7.20
C LEU A 185 16.83 7.11 -7.04
N TYR A 186 17.56 6.01 -7.05
CA TYR A 186 16.98 4.67 -6.96
C TYR A 186 16.93 4.16 -5.52
N GLY A 187 15.82 3.52 -5.16
CA GLY A 187 15.69 2.75 -3.92
C GLY A 187 15.69 3.56 -2.63
N TYR A 188 15.12 4.77 -2.66
CA TYR A 188 14.85 5.54 -1.45
C TYR A 188 13.84 4.78 -0.59
N ALA A 189 14.19 4.48 0.66
CA ALA A 189 13.31 3.83 1.61
C ALA A 189 12.43 4.87 2.30
N VAL A 190 11.11 4.69 2.27
CA VAL A 190 10.16 5.57 2.96
C VAL A 190 10.26 5.36 4.47
N LYS A 191 10.49 6.46 5.21
CA LYS A 191 10.75 6.43 6.66
C LYS A 191 9.88 7.39 7.48
N SER A 192 8.94 8.06 6.84
CA SER A 192 8.12 9.09 7.49
C SER A 192 6.75 9.18 6.83
N SER A 193 5.73 9.47 7.64
CA SER A 193 4.36 9.71 7.17
C SER A 193 4.26 10.92 6.22
N ALA A 194 5.16 11.89 6.39
CA ALA A 194 5.41 12.98 5.45
C ALA A 194 6.86 13.47 5.53
N VAL A 195 7.48 13.74 4.38
CA VAL A 195 8.83 14.31 4.29
C VAL A 195 8.96 15.15 3.02
N ASP A 196 9.57 16.33 3.14
CA ASP A 196 9.93 17.14 1.97
C ASP A 196 11.22 16.60 1.35
N ILE A 197 11.14 16.19 0.09
CA ILE A 197 12.30 15.76 -0.69
C ILE A 197 12.78 16.93 -1.53
N TYR A 198 13.96 17.44 -1.19
CA TYR A 198 14.63 18.51 -1.90
C TYR A 198 15.61 17.96 -2.94
N VAL A 199 15.73 18.70 -4.04
CA VAL A 199 16.74 18.52 -5.07
C VAL A 199 17.56 19.79 -5.12
N LYS A 200 18.89 19.66 -5.08
CA LYS A 200 19.82 20.77 -5.25
C LYS A 200 20.90 20.44 -6.28
N ILE A 201 21.12 21.38 -7.19
CA ILE A 201 22.15 21.30 -8.23
C ILE A 201 23.30 22.23 -7.85
N ASP A 202 24.52 21.80 -8.14
CA ASP A 202 25.76 22.55 -7.91
C ASP A 202 25.85 23.21 -6.51
N PRO A 203 25.68 22.47 -5.40
CA PRO A 203 25.78 23.05 -4.07
C PRO A 203 27.17 23.62 -3.73
N GLN A 204 28.20 23.23 -4.49
CA GLN A 204 29.56 23.76 -4.38
C GLN A 204 29.78 25.04 -5.21
N ASN A 205 28.78 25.50 -5.97
CA ASN A 205 28.83 26.70 -6.80
C ASN A 205 30.03 26.68 -7.77
N SER A 206 30.22 25.54 -8.45
CA SER A 206 31.33 25.24 -9.35
C SER A 206 30.99 25.44 -10.84
N ILE A 207 29.69 25.48 -11.17
CA ILE A 207 29.16 25.75 -12.49
C ILE A 207 28.85 27.24 -12.55
N THR A 208 29.34 27.93 -13.58
CA THR A 208 29.00 29.35 -13.76
C THR A 208 27.63 29.48 -14.41
N GLU A 209 26.68 30.06 -13.69
CA GLU A 209 25.30 30.18 -14.14
C GLU A 209 24.82 31.63 -14.21
N LYS A 210 23.66 31.85 -14.83
CA LYS A 210 23.04 33.19 -14.87
C LYS A 210 22.31 33.53 -13.58
N SER A 211 21.93 32.51 -12.82
CA SER A 211 21.23 32.65 -11.54
C SER A 211 21.61 31.46 -10.68
N GLU A 212 22.12 31.74 -9.49
CA GLU A 212 22.43 30.71 -8.47
C GLU A 212 21.21 30.37 -7.60
N SER A 213 20.09 31.08 -7.82
CA SER A 213 18.90 31.03 -6.94
C SER A 213 17.82 30.04 -7.38
N ASN A 214 17.96 29.43 -8.56
CA ASN A 214 16.96 28.54 -9.16
C ASN A 214 17.47 27.09 -9.29
N ASN A 215 18.45 26.72 -8.47
CA ASN A 215 19.06 25.39 -8.47
C ASN A 215 18.49 24.47 -7.38
N LYS A 216 17.36 24.86 -6.78
CA LYS A 216 16.69 24.13 -5.71
C LYS A 216 15.20 23.97 -6.04
N ALA A 217 14.70 22.76 -5.86
CA ALA A 217 13.28 22.44 -5.95
C ALA A 217 12.94 21.39 -4.88
N TYR A 218 11.67 21.24 -4.53
CA TYR A 218 11.24 20.18 -3.63
C TYR A 218 9.84 19.68 -3.97
N SER A 219 9.53 18.49 -3.48
CA SER A 219 8.18 17.94 -3.44
C SER A 219 7.99 17.21 -2.12
N THR A 220 6.79 17.26 -1.56
CA THR A 220 6.44 16.51 -0.36
C THR A 220 6.06 15.08 -0.73
N LEU A 221 6.75 14.10 -0.16
CA LEU A 221 6.32 12.71 -0.11
C LEU A 221 5.44 12.57 1.13
N SER A 222 4.20 12.13 0.98
CA SER A 222 3.35 11.79 2.12
C SER A 222 2.64 10.47 1.85
N ILE A 223 2.77 9.55 2.80
CA ILE A 223 2.06 8.27 2.80
C ILE A 223 0.81 8.33 3.69
N GLY A 224 0.60 9.43 4.41
CA GLY A 224 -0.50 9.59 5.36
C GLY A 224 -0.22 8.87 6.70
N PRO A 225 -0.79 9.37 7.82
CA PRO A 225 -0.58 8.78 9.14
C PRO A 225 -1.09 7.34 9.24
N GLN A 226 -2.12 6.99 8.48
CA GLN A 226 -2.74 5.67 8.48
C GLN A 226 -1.90 4.56 7.83
N ASN A 227 -0.75 4.89 7.25
CA ASN A 227 0.13 3.94 6.54
C ASN A 227 1.56 3.95 7.10
N PHE A 228 1.74 4.62 8.24
CA PHE A 228 2.98 4.62 8.98
C PHE A 228 2.97 3.44 9.95
N ASP A 229 4.10 2.75 10.03
CA ASP A 229 4.35 1.56 10.84
C ASP A 229 5.67 1.83 11.54
N SER A 230 5.56 2.29 12.79
CA SER A 230 6.64 2.90 13.57
C SER A 230 7.71 1.89 14.00
N ASP A 231 7.32 0.65 14.30
CA ASP A 231 8.21 -0.43 14.76
C ASP A 231 8.52 -1.49 13.70
N SER A 232 7.88 -1.38 12.52
CA SER A 232 8.14 -2.19 11.33
C SER A 232 7.77 -3.66 11.47
N ASP A 233 6.80 -3.97 12.33
CA ASP A 233 6.31 -5.33 12.53
C ASP A 233 5.30 -5.75 11.43
N GLY A 234 4.77 -4.77 10.70
CA GLY A 234 3.81 -4.94 9.61
C GLY A 234 2.36 -4.60 9.96
N LEU A 235 2.08 -4.06 11.14
CA LEU A 235 0.86 -3.34 11.49
C LEU A 235 1.16 -1.83 11.45
N THR A 236 0.20 -1.04 10.98
CA THR A 236 0.34 0.43 11.00
C THR A 236 -0.05 0.98 12.36
N ASP A 237 0.54 2.10 12.78
CA ASP A 237 0.20 2.79 14.03
C ASP A 237 -1.32 3.04 14.15
N ALA A 238 -1.99 3.25 13.01
CA ALA A 238 -3.42 3.46 12.94
C ALA A 238 -4.25 2.18 13.11
N GLU A 239 -3.76 1.02 12.68
CA GLU A 239 -4.38 -0.28 12.98
C GLU A 239 -4.27 -0.58 14.48
N GLU A 240 -3.08 -0.40 15.04
CA GLU A 240 -2.75 -0.71 16.43
C GLU A 240 -3.48 0.18 17.43
N THR A 241 -3.47 1.50 17.20
CA THR A 241 -4.20 2.46 18.06
C THR A 241 -5.68 2.56 17.73
N GLY A 242 -6.08 2.18 16.52
CA GLY A 242 -7.48 2.19 16.05
C GLY A 242 -8.31 1.05 16.63
N GLY A 243 -7.66 -0.01 17.10
CA GLY A 243 -8.29 -1.20 17.64
C GLY A 243 -8.56 -2.23 16.55
N MET A 244 -7.82 -3.33 16.62
CA MET A 244 -7.90 -4.44 15.69
C MET A 244 -9.03 -5.39 16.08
N GLN A 245 -10.13 -5.36 15.33
CA GLN A 245 -11.31 -6.18 15.63
C GLN A 245 -11.04 -7.67 15.34
N VAL A 246 -11.27 -8.54 16.33
CA VAL A 246 -11.13 -10.00 16.18
C VAL A 246 -12.49 -10.71 16.09
N LEU A 247 -12.50 -11.92 15.52
CA LEU A 247 -13.74 -12.70 15.30
C LEU A 247 -14.39 -13.21 16.58
N TYR A 248 -13.61 -13.65 17.55
CA TYR A 248 -14.08 -14.18 18.82
C TYR A 248 -13.07 -13.79 19.90
N PRO A 249 -13.47 -13.26 21.06
CA PRO A 249 -14.83 -13.00 21.55
C PRO A 249 -15.42 -11.67 21.06
N TYR A 250 -15.12 -11.24 19.83
CA TYR A 250 -15.58 -9.97 19.24
C TYR A 250 -15.06 -8.73 19.99
N ARG A 251 -13.77 -8.74 20.37
CA ARG A 251 -13.10 -7.59 20.98
C ARG A 251 -12.19 -6.85 20.01
N ALA A 252 -11.82 -5.62 20.36
CA ALA A 252 -10.73 -4.91 19.73
C ALA A 252 -9.45 -5.16 20.54
N VAL A 253 -8.37 -5.52 19.86
CA VAL A 253 -7.01 -5.64 20.40
C VAL A 253 -6.25 -4.35 20.10
N TYR A 254 -5.46 -3.87 21.04
CA TYR A 254 -4.63 -2.67 20.90
C TYR A 254 -3.20 -3.03 21.25
N THR A 255 -2.26 -2.58 20.45
CA THR A 255 -0.83 -2.80 20.62
C THR A 255 -0.09 -1.46 20.73
N ASP A 256 1.18 -1.49 21.14
CA ASP A 256 2.04 -0.30 21.22
C ASP A 256 2.78 -0.09 19.89
N PRO A 257 2.47 0.96 19.11
CA PRO A 257 3.07 1.17 17.78
C PRO A 257 4.58 1.32 17.74
N TYR A 258 5.23 1.47 18.89
CA TYR A 258 6.67 1.60 18.99
C TYR A 258 7.34 0.33 19.52
N ASN A 259 6.59 -0.76 19.66
CA ASN A 259 7.07 -2.01 20.22
C ASN A 259 6.49 -3.20 19.44
N PRO A 260 7.30 -3.89 18.63
CA PRO A 260 6.81 -4.90 17.69
C PRO A 260 6.30 -6.19 18.37
N ASP A 261 6.37 -6.29 19.70
CA ASP A 261 6.01 -7.43 20.55
C ASP A 261 5.44 -6.84 21.85
N THR A 262 4.15 -6.50 21.82
CA THR A 262 3.50 -5.65 22.82
C THR A 262 3.48 -6.30 24.20
N ASP A 263 3.24 -7.60 24.27
CA ASP A 263 3.14 -8.33 25.53
C ASP A 263 4.46 -9.03 25.96
N GLY A 264 5.44 -9.10 25.06
CA GLY A 264 6.81 -9.48 25.35
C GLY A 264 7.05 -10.99 25.37
N ASP A 265 6.22 -11.78 24.69
CA ASP A 265 6.33 -13.24 24.64
C ASP A 265 7.33 -13.74 23.58
N GLY A 266 7.71 -12.88 22.63
CA GLY A 266 8.66 -13.18 21.55
C GLY A 266 8.04 -13.48 20.18
N LEU A 267 6.72 -13.35 20.04
CA LEU A 267 6.01 -13.20 18.77
C LEU A 267 5.83 -11.71 18.46
N THR A 268 5.79 -11.34 17.18
CA THR A 268 5.45 -9.95 16.86
C THR A 268 3.94 -9.75 16.80
N ASP A 269 3.46 -8.55 17.10
CA ASP A 269 2.02 -8.25 17.13
C ASP A 269 1.35 -8.63 15.79
N ARG A 270 2.00 -8.32 14.66
CA ARG A 270 1.56 -8.72 13.33
C ARG A 270 1.47 -10.24 13.14
N GLU A 271 2.42 -10.99 13.70
CA GLU A 271 2.42 -12.44 13.61
C GLU A 271 1.19 -12.98 14.32
N GLU A 272 0.97 -12.57 15.56
CA GLU A 272 -0.14 -13.00 16.40
C GLU A 272 -1.50 -12.60 15.83
N MET A 273 -1.62 -11.36 15.36
CA MET A 273 -2.86 -10.84 14.77
C MET A 273 -3.21 -11.49 13.42
N GLY A 274 -2.25 -12.16 12.78
CA GLY A 274 -2.47 -13.06 11.66
C GLY A 274 -2.92 -12.36 10.39
N THR A 275 -4.03 -12.82 9.80
CA THR A 275 -4.52 -12.33 8.50
C THR A 275 -5.89 -11.67 8.61
N ILE A 276 -6.13 -10.69 7.73
CA ILE A 276 -7.44 -10.04 7.64
C ILE A 276 -8.40 -10.95 6.86
N ALA A 277 -9.52 -11.27 7.48
CA ALA A 277 -10.67 -11.93 6.89
C ALA A 277 -11.89 -10.99 6.88
N TYR A 278 -13.00 -11.46 6.30
CA TYR A 278 -14.19 -10.62 6.10
C TYR A 278 -15.45 -11.34 6.58
N TYR A 279 -16.27 -10.62 7.33
CA TYR A 279 -17.64 -11.04 7.62
C TYR A 279 -18.46 -11.09 6.33
N SER A 280 -19.60 -11.79 6.39
CA SER A 280 -20.54 -11.87 5.25
C SER A 280 -21.14 -10.52 4.84
N ASN A 281 -21.09 -9.51 5.72
CA ASN A 281 -21.49 -8.13 5.44
C ASN A 281 -20.35 -7.26 4.87
N GLY A 282 -19.17 -7.84 4.62
CA GLY A 282 -18.00 -7.15 4.08
C GLY A 282 -17.14 -6.40 5.10
N MET A 283 -17.47 -6.45 6.40
CA MET A 283 -16.61 -5.84 7.43
C MET A 283 -15.34 -6.69 7.63
N PRO A 284 -14.14 -6.09 7.69
CA PRO A 284 -12.91 -6.82 7.96
C PRO A 284 -12.79 -7.18 9.45
N TYR A 285 -12.06 -8.25 9.74
CA TYR A 285 -11.61 -8.62 11.08
C TYR A 285 -10.27 -9.38 10.99
N TYR A 286 -9.49 -9.34 12.06
CA TYR A 286 -8.25 -10.12 12.18
C TYR A 286 -8.57 -11.55 12.61
N SER A 287 -8.08 -12.49 11.80
CA SER A 287 -8.03 -13.91 12.13
C SER A 287 -6.70 -14.17 12.83
N ILE A 288 -6.73 -13.97 14.14
CA ILE A 288 -5.58 -14.07 15.03
C ILE A 288 -5.17 -15.53 15.27
N MET A 289 -3.90 -15.74 15.58
CA MET A 289 -3.35 -16.97 16.16
C MET A 289 -3.43 -16.90 17.69
N SER A 290 -2.95 -15.79 18.26
CA SER A 290 -2.94 -15.43 19.67
C SER A 290 -3.29 -13.95 19.86
N TYR A 291 -3.41 -13.48 21.09
CA TYR A 291 -3.67 -12.09 21.42
C TYR A 291 -2.36 -11.35 21.69
N ALA A 292 -1.98 -10.46 20.79
CA ALA A 292 -0.80 -9.60 20.93
C ALA A 292 -0.75 -8.66 22.15
N ASP A 293 -1.83 -8.59 22.93
CA ASP A 293 -1.89 -7.83 24.17
C ASP A 293 -1.85 -8.72 25.43
N MET A 294 -1.55 -10.02 25.28
CA MET A 294 -1.60 -11.03 26.32
C MET A 294 -0.65 -12.21 26.05
N ALA A 295 0.53 -12.20 26.69
CA ALA A 295 1.55 -13.23 26.50
C ALA A 295 1.09 -14.69 26.71
N ASP A 296 0.02 -14.93 27.47
CA ASP A 296 -0.63 -16.24 27.62
C ASP A 296 -2.13 -16.03 27.34
N SER A 297 -2.51 -16.27 26.09
CA SER A 297 -3.82 -15.93 25.54
C SER A 297 -4.96 -16.73 26.18
N ASP A 298 -4.71 -17.99 26.53
CA ASP A 298 -5.73 -18.91 27.05
C ASP A 298 -5.61 -19.16 28.56
N ASN A 299 -4.57 -18.63 29.20
CA ASN A 299 -4.25 -18.69 30.63
C ASN A 299 -4.02 -20.11 31.15
N ASP A 300 -3.42 -20.98 30.34
CA ASP A 300 -3.06 -22.34 30.74
C ASP A 300 -1.68 -22.46 31.40
N GLY A 301 -0.91 -21.38 31.40
CA GLY A 301 0.41 -21.27 32.03
C GLY A 301 1.60 -21.45 31.08
N LEU A 302 1.34 -21.45 29.77
CA LEU A 302 2.32 -21.40 28.69
C LEU A 302 2.12 -20.11 27.90
N ASP A 303 3.21 -19.48 27.48
CA ASP A 303 3.08 -18.29 26.63
C ASP A 303 2.81 -18.68 25.15
N ASP A 304 2.26 -17.75 24.38
CA ASP A 304 1.80 -18.03 23.01
C ASP A 304 2.98 -18.40 22.10
N PHE A 305 4.16 -17.81 22.34
CA PHE A 305 5.42 -18.23 21.73
C PHE A 305 5.76 -19.70 22.03
N GLU A 306 5.64 -20.14 23.28
CA GLU A 306 5.85 -21.53 23.70
C GLU A 306 4.89 -22.47 22.99
N GLU A 307 3.63 -22.07 22.80
CA GLU A 307 2.64 -22.88 22.09
C GLU A 307 2.92 -22.97 20.58
N LEU A 308 3.25 -21.85 19.95
CA LEU A 308 3.42 -21.75 18.50
C LEU A 308 4.80 -22.21 18.01
N ARG A 309 5.85 -22.01 18.83
CA ARG A 309 7.24 -22.20 18.41
C ARG A 309 8.02 -23.21 19.25
N GLN A 310 7.59 -23.54 20.46
CA GLN A 310 8.23 -24.59 21.25
C GLN A 310 7.46 -25.92 21.17
N THR A 311 8.21 -27.02 21.11
CA THR A 311 7.61 -28.35 21.18
C THR A 311 7.38 -28.75 22.62
N GLN A 312 6.13 -28.76 23.07
CA GLN A 312 5.77 -29.22 24.40
C GLN A 312 5.89 -30.74 24.51
N THR A 313 6.52 -31.22 25.59
CA THR A 313 6.62 -32.64 25.90
C THR A 313 5.56 -33.00 26.95
N ILE A 314 4.43 -33.54 26.51
CA ILE A 314 3.37 -34.03 27.39
C ILE A 314 3.77 -35.37 27.99
N TYR A 315 3.81 -35.41 29.31
CA TYR A 315 4.07 -36.59 30.13
C TYR A 315 2.77 -37.26 30.55
N VAL A 316 2.39 -38.37 29.90
CA VAL A 316 1.12 -39.06 30.15
C VAL A 316 1.29 -40.16 31.19
N ALA A 317 0.49 -40.15 32.25
CA ALA A 317 0.35 -41.26 33.19
C ALA A 317 -1.08 -41.83 33.15
N ASP A 318 -1.23 -43.10 32.74
CA ASP A 318 -2.54 -43.74 32.52
C ASP A 318 -3.28 -44.16 33.80
N THR A 319 -2.67 -44.00 34.96
CA THR A 319 -3.27 -44.38 36.26
C THR A 319 -2.94 -43.36 37.36
N LEU A 320 -3.88 -43.20 38.29
CA LEU A 320 -3.73 -42.35 39.48
C LEU A 320 -2.51 -42.72 40.34
N ALA A 321 -2.11 -44.00 40.34
CA ALA A 321 -0.93 -44.47 41.07
C ALA A 321 0.37 -44.01 40.41
N LYS A 322 0.46 -44.14 39.09
CA LYS A 322 1.58 -43.63 38.30
C LYS A 322 1.70 -42.11 38.40
N ALA A 323 0.59 -41.37 38.26
CA ALA A 323 0.59 -39.91 38.38
C ALA A 323 1.13 -39.42 39.74
N ARG A 324 0.71 -40.05 40.85
CA ARG A 324 1.22 -39.73 42.19
C ARG A 324 2.71 -40.04 42.36
N ASN A 325 3.17 -41.18 41.84
CA ASN A 325 4.57 -41.56 41.94
C ASN A 325 5.47 -40.71 41.04
N PHE A 326 4.96 -40.28 39.88
CA PHE A 326 5.62 -39.31 39.01
C PHE A 326 5.87 -37.99 39.75
N LEU A 327 4.81 -37.38 40.32
CA LEU A 327 4.92 -36.11 41.07
C LEU A 327 5.87 -36.22 42.27
N LYS A 328 5.81 -37.36 42.98
CA LYS A 328 6.73 -37.63 44.10
C LYS A 328 8.19 -37.70 43.63
N ALA A 329 8.47 -38.41 42.54
CA ALA A 329 9.81 -38.55 42.00
C ALA A 329 10.38 -37.20 41.54
N VAL A 330 9.56 -36.37 40.89
CA VAL A 330 9.91 -34.99 40.50
C VAL A 330 10.27 -34.14 41.73
N TYR A 331 9.42 -34.16 42.75
CA TYR A 331 9.65 -33.38 43.98
C TYR A 331 10.91 -33.83 44.74
N GLU A 332 11.20 -35.13 44.73
CA GLU A 332 12.38 -35.72 45.39
C GLU A 332 13.66 -35.64 44.52
N GLY A 333 13.59 -35.12 43.28
CA GLY A 333 14.72 -35.06 42.36
C GLY A 333 15.23 -36.43 41.92
N THR A 334 14.35 -37.45 41.88
CA THR A 334 14.66 -38.82 41.48
C THR A 334 14.07 -39.14 40.10
N ASP A 335 14.51 -40.24 39.48
CA ASP A 335 14.07 -40.62 38.13
C ASP A 335 12.54 -40.83 38.07
N SER A 336 11.87 -39.96 37.34
CA SER A 336 10.42 -39.93 37.16
C SER A 336 9.95 -40.69 35.92
N SER A 337 10.85 -41.07 35.02
CA SER A 337 10.52 -41.72 33.74
C SER A 337 9.77 -43.06 33.84
N PRO A 338 9.95 -43.91 34.88
CA PRO A 338 9.23 -45.19 34.97
C PRO A 338 7.73 -45.04 35.22
N TYR A 339 7.28 -43.86 35.62
CA TYR A 339 5.88 -43.58 35.95
C TYR A 339 5.10 -43.01 34.75
N LEU A 340 5.77 -42.83 33.61
CA LEU A 340 5.18 -42.35 32.38
C LEU A 340 4.70 -43.51 31.52
N THR A 341 3.51 -43.37 30.96
CA THR A 341 2.93 -44.28 29.96
C THR A 341 3.24 -43.82 28.54
N ALA A 342 3.26 -42.50 28.30
CA ALA A 342 3.69 -41.94 27.03
C ALA A 342 4.37 -40.59 27.25
N VAL A 343 5.23 -40.24 26.30
CA VAL A 343 5.82 -38.91 26.17
C VAL A 343 5.38 -38.43 24.79
N VAL A 344 4.44 -37.50 24.74
CA VAL A 344 3.86 -37.00 23.49
C VAL A 344 4.41 -35.61 23.25
N THR A 345 5.08 -35.43 22.12
CA THR A 345 5.46 -34.09 21.68
C THR A 345 4.28 -33.52 20.91
N THR A 346 3.62 -32.49 21.46
CA THR A 346 2.52 -31.81 20.77
C THR A 346 2.87 -30.34 20.59
N THR A 347 2.57 -29.82 19.40
CA THR A 347 2.26 -28.41 19.20
C THR A 347 0.73 -28.36 19.29
N ASN A 348 0.14 -27.69 20.29
CA ASN A 348 -1.31 -27.53 20.33
C ASN A 348 -1.65 -26.17 19.70
N PRO A 349 -2.55 -26.11 18.70
CA PRO A 349 -3.08 -24.87 18.16
C PRO A 349 -4.31 -24.35 18.92
#